data_AF-A0A2X1R5J0-F1
#
_entry.id   AF-A0A2X1R5J0-F1
#
_cell.length_a   1.000
_cell.length_b   1.000
_cell.length_c   1.000
_cell.angle_alpha   90.00
_cell.angle_beta   90.00
_cell.angle_gamma   90.00
#
_symmetry.space_group_name_H-M   'P 1'
#
loop_
_entity.id
_entity.type
_entity.pdbx_description
1 polymer ?
#
loop_
_entity_poly.entity_id
_entity_poly.type
_entity_poly.pdbx_seq_one_letter_code
_entity_poly.pdbx_strand_id
1 'polypeptide(L)'
;MTTVANAKSLRDDTWVTLRGKIVERISDDLYKFQDASGVINVDIDHKRWNGVTVGPQDTVEIQGEVDKDWNSVEIDVKQIRKIAP
;
A
#
# COMPACT_ATOMS: atom_id res chain seq x y z
N MET A 1 11.53 -6.57 -0.41
CA MET A 1 10.58 -6.11 0.63
C MET A 1 11.23 -4.95 1.38
N THR A 2 10.49 -3.87 1.63
CA THR A 2 10.96 -2.69 2.36
C THR A 2 9.96 -2.32 3.46
N THR A 3 10.20 -1.23 4.19
CA THR A 3 9.28 -0.67 5.19
C THR A 3 8.57 0.56 4.64
N VAL A 4 7.42 0.91 5.22
CA VAL A 4 6.70 2.15 4.90
C VAL A 4 7.59 3.37 5.11
N ALA A 5 8.35 3.43 6.21
CA ALA A 5 9.26 4.54 6.48
C ALA A 5 10.33 4.70 5.38
N ASN A 6 10.91 3.58 4.91
CA ASN A 6 11.89 3.63 3.83
C ASN A 6 11.25 3.96 2.48
N ALA A 7 10.05 3.45 2.19
CA ALA A 7 9.37 3.73 0.93
C ALA A 7 9.17 5.24 0.70
N LYS A 8 8.86 6.00 1.76
CA LYS A 8 8.69 7.47 1.68
C LYS A 8 9.92 8.23 1.21
N SER A 9 11.13 7.68 1.41
CA SER A 9 12.39 8.33 1.02
C SER A 9 12.88 7.91 -0.36
N LEU A 10 12.27 6.91 -0.97
CA LEU A 10 12.63 6.44 -2.31
C LEU A 10 12.29 7.50 -3.36
N ARG A 11 12.88 7.29 -4.55
CA ARG A 11 12.58 8.09 -5.73
C ARG A 11 11.22 7.67 -6.29
N ASP A 12 10.62 8.58 -7.03
CA ASP A 12 9.49 8.28 -7.89
C ASP A 12 9.78 7.08 -8.82
N ASP A 13 8.72 6.39 -9.25
CA ASP A 13 8.73 5.14 -10.05
C ASP A 13 9.48 3.95 -9.41
N THR A 14 9.86 4.02 -8.14
CA THR A 14 10.59 2.91 -7.50
C THR A 14 9.63 1.76 -7.14
N TRP A 15 9.86 0.56 -7.68
CA TRP A 15 9.09 -0.63 -7.31
C TRP A 15 9.34 -1.06 -5.86
N VAL A 16 8.27 -1.30 -5.11
CA VAL A 16 8.31 -1.76 -3.72
C VAL A 16 7.43 -2.97 -3.47
N THR A 17 7.76 -3.69 -2.39
CA THR A 17 6.90 -4.70 -1.79
C THR A 17 6.81 -4.41 -0.30
N LEU A 18 5.59 -4.21 0.18
CA LEU A 18 5.29 -3.85 1.57
C LEU A 18 4.35 -4.89 2.19
N ARG A 19 4.48 -5.12 3.50
CA ARG A 19 3.55 -5.96 4.28
C ARG A 19 3.02 -5.19 5.47
N GLY A 20 1.72 -5.27 5.69
CA GLY A 20 1.03 -4.43 6.67
C GLY A 20 -0.48 -4.61 6.60
N LYS A 21 -1.22 -3.62 7.08
CA LYS A 21 -2.69 -3.64 7.12
C LYS A 21 -3.28 -2.43 6.42
N ILE A 22 -4.45 -2.62 5.82
CA ILE A 22 -5.31 -1.51 5.39
C ILE A 22 -6.12 -1.07 6.61
N VAL A 23 -5.89 0.16 7.08
CA VAL A 23 -6.46 0.66 8.35
C VAL A 23 -7.57 1.68 8.16
N GLU A 24 -7.66 2.32 6.99
CA GLU A 24 -8.67 3.33 6.67
C GLU A 24 -8.89 3.40 5.16
N ARG A 25 -10.14 3.59 4.72
CA ARG A 25 -10.49 3.98 3.35
C ARG A 25 -10.74 5.49 3.34
N ILE A 26 -9.93 6.24 2.59
CA ILE A 26 -10.04 7.70 2.52
C ILE A 26 -11.01 8.12 1.40
N SER A 27 -10.90 7.51 0.23
CA SER A 27 -11.76 7.77 -0.93
C SER A 27 -12.04 6.47 -1.71
N ASP A 28 -12.38 6.57 -3.00
CA ASP A 28 -12.77 5.40 -3.79
C ASP A 28 -11.63 4.37 -3.87
N ASP A 29 -10.48 4.79 -4.41
CA ASP A 29 -9.29 3.95 -4.57
C ASP A 29 -8.18 4.29 -3.56
N LEU A 30 -8.32 5.34 -2.73
CA LEU A 30 -7.29 5.78 -1.78
C LEU A 30 -7.50 5.19 -0.38
N TYR A 31 -6.46 4.56 0.17
CA TYR A 31 -6.47 3.91 1.49
C TYR A 31 -5.24 4.28 2.32
N LYS A 32 -5.34 4.17 3.65
CA LYS A 32 -4.17 4.16 4.54
C LYS A 32 -3.66 2.74 4.73
N PHE A 33 -2.40 2.55 4.43
CA PHE A 33 -1.64 1.34 4.70
C PHE A 33 -0.67 1.57 5.85
N GLN A 34 -0.62 0.63 6.79
CA GLN A 34 0.23 0.73 7.97
C GLN A 34 1.09 -0.53 8.15
N ASP A 35 2.37 -0.32 8.41
CA ASP A 35 3.27 -1.32 9.01
C ASP A 35 3.82 -0.81 10.36
N ALA A 36 4.76 -1.55 10.96
CA ALA A 36 5.36 -1.16 12.25
C ALA A 36 6.21 0.12 12.19
N SER A 37 6.63 0.55 10.99
CA SER A 37 7.48 1.72 10.77
C SER A 37 6.69 2.99 10.47
N GLY A 38 5.43 2.88 10.06
CA GLY A 38 4.57 4.04 9.85
C GLY A 38 3.35 3.77 8.97
N VAL A 39 2.72 4.87 8.54
CA VAL A 39 1.52 4.90 7.70
C VAL A 39 1.82 5.62 6.39
N ILE A 40 1.31 5.12 5.26
CA ILE A 40 1.38 5.76 3.94
C ILE A 40 0.05 5.59 3.21
N ASN A 41 -0.26 6.50 2.30
CA ASN A 41 -1.37 6.33 1.39
C ASN A 41 -1.02 5.30 0.31
N VAL A 42 -2.03 4.55 -0.12
CA VAL A 42 -1.91 3.61 -1.22
C VAL A 42 -3.14 3.76 -2.12
N ASP A 43 -2.92 3.82 -3.42
CA ASP A 43 -3.96 3.77 -4.43
C ASP A 43 -4.17 2.31 -4.84
N ILE A 44 -5.38 1.78 -4.66
CA ILE A 44 -5.76 0.41 -4.97
C ILE A 44 -7.04 0.44 -5.82
N ASP A 45 -6.87 0.62 -7.13
CA ASP A 45 -7.94 0.45 -8.12
C ASP A 45 -8.75 -0.85 -7.89
N HIS A 46 -10.07 -0.76 -8.06
CA HIS A 46 -11.01 -1.88 -7.90
C HIS A 46 -10.52 -3.21 -8.53
N LYS A 47 -9.88 -3.17 -9.70
CA LYS A 47 -9.39 -4.38 -10.41
C LYS A 47 -8.29 -5.12 -9.65
N ARG A 48 -7.59 -4.47 -8.72
CA ARG A 48 -6.48 -5.07 -7.96
C ARG A 48 -6.96 -6.09 -6.94
N TRP A 49 -8.18 -5.92 -6.43
CA TRP A 49 -8.74 -6.79 -5.40
C TRP A 49 -8.97 -8.22 -5.89
N ASN A 50 -9.26 -8.43 -7.18
CA ASN A 50 -9.43 -9.78 -7.78
C ASN A 50 -10.31 -10.72 -6.94
N GLY A 51 -11.40 -10.20 -6.35
CA GLY A 51 -12.32 -10.98 -5.49
C GLY A 51 -11.86 -11.20 -4.04
N VAL A 52 -10.68 -10.69 -3.65
CA VAL A 52 -10.18 -10.76 -2.27
C VAL A 52 -10.82 -9.67 -1.42
N THR A 53 -11.52 -10.06 -0.36
CA THR A 53 -12.11 -9.12 0.62
C THR A 53 -11.19 -8.91 1.81
N VAL A 54 -10.55 -7.75 1.98
CA VAL A 54 -9.64 -7.46 3.11
C VAL A 54 -10.36 -6.75 4.25
N GLY A 55 -10.26 -7.28 5.46
CA GLY A 55 -10.75 -6.66 6.68
C GLY A 55 -9.63 -5.98 7.50
N PRO A 56 -9.97 -5.18 8.52
CA PRO A 56 -8.98 -4.41 9.31
C PRO A 56 -7.96 -5.26 10.08
N GLN A 57 -8.26 -6.53 10.34
CA GLN A 57 -7.36 -7.44 11.05
C GLN A 57 -6.43 -8.23 10.12
N ASP A 58 -6.76 -8.29 8.84
CA ASP A 58 -5.99 -9.03 7.85
C ASP A 58 -4.65 -8.34 7.61
N THR A 59 -3.61 -9.15 7.48
CA THR A 59 -2.32 -8.67 6.97
C THR A 59 -2.29 -8.92 5.47
N VAL A 60 -1.84 -7.93 4.71
CA VAL A 60 -1.71 -8.00 3.26
C VAL A 60 -0.27 -7.72 2.84
N GLU A 61 0.10 -8.27 1.70
CA GLU A 61 1.25 -7.82 0.95
C GLU A 61 0.76 -7.02 -0.26
N ILE A 62 1.34 -5.83 -0.45
CA ILE A 62 1.13 -5.01 -1.64
C ILE A 62 2.43 -4.89 -2.43
N GLN A 63 2.30 -4.85 -3.75
CA GLN A 63 3.39 -4.58 -4.67
C GLN A 63 2.95 -3.49 -5.63
N GLY A 64 3.84 -2.54 -5.89
CA GLY A 64 3.52 -1.36 -6.66
C GLY A 64 4.70 -0.41 -6.77
N GLU A 65 4.43 0.77 -7.31
CA GLU A 65 5.42 1.82 -7.55
C GLU A 65 5.24 2.92 -6.51
N VAL A 66 6.35 3.46 -6.01
CA VAL A 66 6.33 4.73 -5.29
C VAL A 66 5.93 5.81 -6.28
N ASP A 67 4.81 6.47 -6.02
CA ASP A 67 4.36 7.65 -6.74
C ASP A 67 4.65 8.87 -5.87
N LYS A 68 5.52 9.75 -6.34
CA LYS A 68 6.07 10.86 -5.55
C LYS A 68 6.09 12.16 -6.32
N ASP A 69 5.14 13.02 -5.97
CA ASP A 69 5.15 14.43 -6.34
C ASP A 69 5.87 15.31 -5.32
N TRP A 70 5.98 16.60 -5.65
CA TRP A 70 6.60 17.62 -4.79
C TRP A 70 5.96 17.76 -3.39
N ASN A 71 4.71 17.33 -3.20
CA ASN A 71 3.97 17.45 -1.94
C ASN A 71 3.35 16.14 -1.42
N SER A 72 3.49 15.01 -2.11
CA SER A 72 2.87 13.74 -1.74
C SER A 72 3.83 12.57 -1.93
N VAL A 73 3.53 11.48 -1.22
CA VAL A 73 4.14 10.18 -1.50
C VAL A 73 3.11 9.11 -1.20
N GLU A 74 2.86 8.26 -2.18
CA GLU A 74 1.95 7.13 -2.09
C GLU A 74 2.48 5.93 -2.85
N ILE A 75 1.77 4.81 -2.78
CA ILE A 75 2.07 3.62 -3.57
C ILE A 75 0.91 3.37 -4.54
N ASP A 76 1.19 3.41 -5.84
CA ASP A 76 0.27 2.91 -6.88
C ASP A 76 0.35 1.38 -6.90
N VAL A 77 -0.68 0.73 -6.35
CA VAL A 77 -0.69 -0.71 -6.14
C VAL A 77 -1.02 -1.44 -7.43
N LYS A 78 -0.09 -2.31 -7.86
CA LYS A 78 -0.27 -3.20 -9.02
C LYS A 78 -0.76 -4.59 -8.62
N GLN A 79 -0.50 -5.01 -7.37
CA GLN A 79 -0.95 -6.29 -6.82
C GLN A 79 -1.19 -6.20 -5.31
N ILE A 80 -2.29 -6.79 -4.84
CA ILE A 80 -2.57 -7.02 -3.42
C ILE A 80 -2.89 -8.49 -3.20
N ARG A 81 -2.41 -9.04 -2.09
CA ARG A 81 -2.80 -10.37 -1.61
C ARG A 81 -2.89 -10.40 -0.10
N LYS A 82 -3.87 -11.15 0.43
CA LYS A 82 -3.84 -11.54 1.83
C LYS A 82 -2.69 -12.51 2.08
N ILE A 83 -2.04 -12.34 3.22
CA ILE A 83 -1.09 -13.32 3.72
C ILE A 83 -1.75 -14.01 4.92
N ALA A 84 -1.87 -15.34 4.83
CA ALA A 84 -2.29 -16.14 5.96
C ALA A 84 -1.22 -16.06 7.08
N PRO A 85 -1.63 -16.17 8.36
CA PRO A 85 -0.69 -16.33 9.46
C PRO A 85 0.31 -17.47 9.24
#